data_AF-A0A3D5Z6J9-F1
#
_entry.id   AF-A0A3D5Z6J9-F1
#
_cell.length_a   1.000
_cell.length_b   1.000
_cell.length_c   1.000
_cell.angle_alpha   90.00
_cell.angle_beta   90.00
_cell.angle_gamma   90.00
#
_symmetry.space_group_name_H-M   'P 1'
#
loop_
_entity.id
_entity.type
_entity.pdbx_description
1 polymer ?
#
loop_
_entity_poly.entity_id
_entity_poly.type
_entity_poly.pdbx_seq_one_letter_code
_entity_poly.pdbx_strand_id
1 'polypeptide(L)'
;MKNLTRMFIYICLFGLALGAFIYLGKKDYGTKISDAKKFSREYKISENNKFKYVKSYEVLDIIEHKSGVILMGFSNNEWMQYYVRYLNEAVNEDDIKTIYYYDLLEDRTRKNKNFVKIEDIMSSYLKQTDDGKEYLFTPALVFVKNGQIINYDDETSLVSYKTTPESYWTLDQVTNFKNKISIYLGEEDYDN
;
A
#
# COMPACT_ATOMS: atom_id res chain seq x y z
N MET A 1 26.04 -35.82 43.23
CA MET A 1 25.12 -36.42 42.24
C MET A 1 23.88 -35.57 41.97
N LYS A 2 23.15 -35.07 42.97
CA LYS A 2 21.91 -34.27 42.80
C LYS A 2 22.06 -33.00 41.92
N ASN A 3 23.21 -32.33 41.96
CA ASN A 3 23.45 -31.10 41.19
C ASN A 3 23.67 -31.37 39.70
N LEU A 4 24.34 -32.48 39.35
CA LEU A 4 24.59 -32.87 37.96
C LEU A 4 23.28 -33.28 37.28
N THR A 5 22.45 -34.05 37.98
CA THR A 5 21.12 -34.45 37.50
C THR A 5 20.19 -33.24 37.31
N ARG A 6 20.20 -32.27 38.25
CA ARG A 6 19.45 -31.02 38.11
C ARG A 6 19.93 -30.18 36.92
N MET A 7 21.25 -30.07 36.72
CA MET A 7 21.83 -29.34 35.58
C MET A 7 21.40 -29.95 34.24
N PHE A 8 21.42 -31.27 34.13
CA PHE A 8 20.95 -31.97 32.93
C PHE A 8 19.46 -31.71 32.65
N ILE A 9 18.62 -31.72 33.69
CA ILE A 9 17.18 -31.40 33.56
C ILE A 9 16.98 -29.97 33.04
N TYR A 10 17.74 -28.99 33.54
CA TYR A 10 17.62 -27.60 33.08
C TYR A 10 18.03 -27.42 31.61
N ILE A 11 19.07 -28.12 31.16
CA ILE A 11 19.51 -28.09 29.75
C ILE A 11 18.42 -28.65 28.84
N CYS A 12 17.79 -29.77 29.23
CA CYS A 12 16.67 -30.35 28.49
C CYS A 12 15.46 -29.41 28.42
N LEU A 13 15.11 -28.76 29.54
CA LEU A 13 14.02 -27.79 29.59
C LEU A 13 14.30 -26.55 28.72
N PHE A 14 15.54 -26.07 28.72
CA PHE A 14 15.94 -24.94 27.88
C PHE A 14 15.89 -25.28 26.39
N GLY A 15 16.35 -26.48 26.01
CA GLY A 15 16.22 -26.98 24.64
C GLY A 15 14.76 -27.11 24.19
N LEU A 16 13.88 -27.60 25.07
CA LEU A 16 12.44 -27.66 24.82
C LEU A 16 11.82 -26.26 24.65
N ALA A 17 12.22 -25.29 25.49
CA ALA A 17 11.75 -23.91 25.38
C ALA A 17 12.20 -23.25 24.07
N LEU A 18 13.45 -23.44 23.65
CA LEU A 18 13.96 -22.96 22.36
C LEU A 18 13.24 -23.62 21.18
N GLY A 19 13.03 -24.94 21.25
CA GLY A 19 12.27 -25.68 20.24
C GLY A 19 10.83 -25.19 20.13
N ALA A 20 10.17 -24.96 21.26
CA ALA A 20 8.84 -24.37 21.30
C ALA A 20 8.84 -22.94 20.73
N PHE A 21 9.80 -22.09 21.10
CA PHE A 21 9.90 -20.72 20.59
C PHE A 21 10.05 -20.69 19.06
N ILE A 22 10.92 -21.55 18.50
CA ILE A 22 11.09 -21.66 17.04
C ILE A 22 9.83 -22.20 16.37
N TYR A 23 9.20 -23.22 16.96
CA TYR A 23 7.98 -23.83 16.41
C TYR A 23 6.80 -22.85 16.42
N LEU A 24 6.56 -22.19 17.55
CA LEU A 24 5.50 -21.19 17.71
C LEU A 24 5.81 -19.95 16.84
N GLY A 25 7.05 -19.50 16.76
CA GLY A 25 7.45 -18.37 15.90
C GLY A 25 7.29 -18.64 14.39
N LYS A 26 7.32 -19.91 13.97
CA LYS A 26 7.02 -20.33 12.59
C LYS A 26 5.52 -20.53 12.32
N LYS A 27 4.71 -20.61 13.37
CA LYS A 27 3.28 -20.88 13.25
C LYS A 27 2.54 -19.57 12.98
N ASP A 28 1.86 -19.52 11.84
CA ASP A 28 1.01 -18.40 11.47
C ASP A 28 -0.33 -18.54 12.21
N TYR A 29 -0.57 -17.69 13.21
CA TYR A 29 -1.76 -17.72 14.07
C TYR A 29 -2.92 -16.86 13.54
N GLY A 30 -2.74 -16.18 12.41
CA GLY A 30 -3.81 -15.46 11.76
C GLY A 30 -4.78 -16.42 11.04
N THR A 31 -6.07 -16.10 11.06
CA THR A 31 -6.92 -16.50 9.93
C THR A 31 -6.29 -15.86 8.71
N LYS A 32 -5.74 -16.65 7.77
CA LYS A 32 -5.19 -16.15 6.51
C LYS A 32 -6.32 -15.59 5.65
N ILE A 33 -6.75 -14.38 5.99
CA ILE A 33 -7.62 -13.56 5.18
C ILE A 33 -6.76 -13.10 4.00
N SER A 34 -7.25 -13.32 2.77
CA SER A 34 -6.56 -12.83 1.58
C SER A 34 -6.50 -11.30 1.58
N ASP A 35 -5.51 -10.74 0.89
CA ASP A 35 -5.37 -9.29 0.73
C ASP A 35 -6.65 -8.64 0.19
N ALA A 36 -7.25 -9.23 -0.86
CA ALA A 36 -8.49 -8.75 -1.44
C ALA A 36 -9.64 -8.72 -0.42
N LYS A 37 -9.77 -9.75 0.44
CA LYS A 37 -10.80 -9.80 1.49
C LYS A 37 -10.52 -8.80 2.61
N LYS A 38 -9.26 -8.60 2.99
CA LYS A 38 -8.86 -7.56 3.95
C LYS A 38 -9.19 -6.17 3.40
N PHE A 39 -8.76 -5.90 2.17
CA PHE A 39 -8.95 -4.62 1.49
C PHE A 39 -10.43 -4.29 1.28
N SER A 40 -11.24 -5.26 0.86
CA SER A 40 -12.69 -5.14 0.75
C SER A 40 -13.35 -4.69 2.05
N ARG A 41 -12.90 -5.19 3.21
CA ARG A 41 -13.44 -4.78 4.52
C ARG A 41 -13.05 -3.36 4.90
N GLU A 42 -11.81 -2.97 4.62
CA GLU A 42 -11.29 -1.64 4.96
C GLU A 42 -11.89 -0.54 4.08
N TYR A 43 -12.11 -0.82 2.80
CA TYR A 43 -12.60 0.15 1.81
C TYR A 43 -14.05 -0.04 1.37
N LYS A 44 -14.74 -1.05 1.92
CA LYS A 44 -16.16 -1.36 1.64
C LYS A 44 -16.44 -1.59 0.15
N ILE A 45 -15.52 -2.24 -0.55
CA ILE A 45 -15.64 -2.63 -1.97
C ILE A 45 -15.82 -4.15 -2.12
N SER A 46 -16.00 -4.65 -3.35
CA SER A 46 -16.12 -6.09 -3.63
C SER A 46 -14.90 -6.90 -3.17
N GLU A 47 -15.10 -8.15 -2.74
CA GLU A 47 -13.98 -9.08 -2.47
C GLU A 47 -13.26 -9.52 -3.77
N ASN A 48 -13.91 -9.39 -4.94
CA ASN A 48 -13.22 -9.51 -6.24
C ASN A 48 -12.56 -8.16 -6.59
N ASN A 49 -11.45 -7.87 -5.94
CA ASN A 49 -10.63 -6.69 -6.19
C ASN A 49 -9.17 -7.08 -6.38
N LYS A 50 -8.39 -6.18 -6.98
CA LYS A 50 -7.01 -6.44 -7.43
C LYS A 50 -5.95 -5.92 -6.47
N PHE A 51 -6.34 -5.50 -5.27
CA PHE A 51 -5.43 -4.84 -4.36
C PHE A 51 -4.62 -5.87 -3.57
N LYS A 52 -3.29 -5.70 -3.61
CA LYS A 52 -2.33 -6.54 -2.89
C LYS A 52 -1.53 -5.68 -1.92
N TYR A 53 -1.47 -6.08 -0.66
CA TYR A 53 -0.70 -5.33 0.33
C TYR A 53 0.80 -5.52 0.08
N VAL A 54 1.54 -4.42 0.08
CA VAL A 54 3.00 -4.42 -0.04
C VAL A 54 3.65 -3.62 1.09
N LYS A 55 4.90 -3.95 1.40
CA LYS A 55 5.74 -3.17 2.32
C LYS A 55 6.57 -2.15 1.56
N SER A 56 7.11 -1.17 2.29
CA SER A 56 7.93 -0.10 1.71
C SER A 56 9.15 -0.58 0.92
N TYR A 57 9.76 -1.73 1.28
CA TYR A 57 10.86 -2.29 0.50
C TYR A 57 10.40 -2.87 -0.85
N GLU A 58 9.19 -3.42 -0.93
CA GLU A 58 8.61 -3.90 -2.19
C GLU A 58 8.20 -2.73 -3.08
N VAL A 59 7.69 -1.64 -2.48
CA VAL A 59 7.41 -0.39 -3.20
C VAL A 59 8.68 0.17 -3.84
N LEU A 60 9.79 0.23 -3.09
CA LEU A 60 11.08 0.65 -3.63
C LEU A 60 11.55 -0.24 -4.77
N ASP A 61 11.45 -1.57 -4.61
CA ASP A 61 11.84 -2.51 -5.66
C ASP A 61 11.01 -2.34 -6.94
N ILE A 62 9.70 -2.03 -6.81
CA ILE A 62 8.86 -1.73 -7.97
C ILE A 62 9.31 -0.42 -8.63
N ILE A 63 9.39 0.67 -7.85
CA ILE A 63 9.74 2.01 -8.35
C ILE A 63 11.12 2.02 -9.03
N GLU A 64 12.10 1.30 -8.49
CA GLU A 64 13.48 1.34 -8.99
C GLU A 64 13.73 0.34 -10.13
N HIS A 65 13.02 -0.79 -10.18
CA HIS A 65 13.42 -1.92 -11.03
C HIS A 65 12.31 -2.60 -11.86
N LYS A 66 11.02 -2.40 -11.56
CA LYS A 66 9.92 -3.18 -12.18
C LYS A 66 8.86 -2.31 -12.81
N SER A 67 7.84 -2.94 -13.37
CA SER A 67 6.58 -2.29 -13.70
C SER A 67 5.54 -2.56 -12.63
N GLY A 68 4.59 -1.65 -12.47
CA GLY A 68 3.46 -1.85 -11.57
C GLY A 68 2.71 -0.57 -11.28
N VAL A 69 1.47 -0.73 -10.80
CA VAL A 69 0.65 0.38 -10.31
C VAL A 69 0.59 0.31 -8.80
N ILE A 70 0.99 1.39 -8.13
CA ILE A 70 1.12 1.47 -6.68
C ILE A 70 0.14 2.52 -6.14
N LEU A 71 -0.79 2.08 -5.30
CA LEU A 71 -1.68 2.94 -4.54
C LEU A 71 -1.12 3.12 -3.13
N MET A 72 -0.83 4.36 -2.75
CA MET A 72 -0.29 4.72 -1.44
C MET A 72 -1.30 5.53 -0.63
N GLY A 73 -1.54 5.13 0.62
CA GLY A 73 -2.55 5.77 1.46
C GLY A 73 -2.79 5.02 2.77
N PHE A 74 -3.94 5.26 3.38
CA PHE A 74 -4.43 4.51 4.55
C PHE A 74 -5.96 4.60 4.63
N SER A 75 -6.60 3.51 5.07
CA SER A 75 -8.06 3.36 4.99
C SER A 75 -8.84 4.28 5.93
N ASN A 76 -8.20 4.85 6.95
CA ASN A 76 -8.84 5.80 7.87
C ASN A 76 -9.04 7.22 7.27
N ASN A 77 -8.62 7.47 6.02
CA ASN A 77 -8.84 8.74 5.32
C ASN A 77 -10.11 8.67 4.47
N GLU A 78 -11.06 9.58 4.69
CA GLU A 78 -12.33 9.62 3.95
C GLU A 78 -12.13 9.85 2.43
N TRP A 79 -11.19 10.71 2.04
CA TRP A 79 -10.87 10.94 0.64
C TRP A 79 -10.32 9.68 -0.03
N MET A 80 -9.55 8.90 0.71
CA MET A 80 -9.06 7.59 0.27
C MET A 80 -10.20 6.60 0.03
N GLN A 81 -11.25 6.63 0.84
CA GLN A 81 -12.42 5.74 0.66
C GLN A 81 -13.11 5.99 -0.69
N TYR A 82 -13.33 7.26 -1.05
CA TYR A 82 -13.93 7.61 -2.33
C TYR A 82 -12.99 7.34 -3.50
N TYR A 83 -11.73 7.72 -3.38
CA TYR A 83 -10.72 7.46 -4.41
C TYR A 83 -10.62 5.97 -4.74
N VAL A 84 -10.53 5.11 -3.72
CA VAL A 84 -10.46 3.65 -3.90
C VAL A 84 -11.73 3.09 -4.51
N ARG A 85 -12.91 3.59 -4.12
CA ARG A 85 -14.17 3.19 -4.73
C ARG A 85 -14.14 3.42 -6.23
N TYR A 86 -13.84 4.64 -6.67
CA TYR A 86 -13.86 4.97 -8.09
C TYR A 86 -12.70 4.36 -8.86
N LEU A 87 -11.53 4.17 -8.23
CA LEU A 87 -10.42 3.44 -8.83
C LEU A 87 -10.82 1.98 -9.08
N ASN A 88 -11.44 1.32 -8.09
CA ASN A 88 -11.91 -0.06 -8.26
C ASN A 88 -13.00 -0.17 -9.34
N GLU A 89 -13.81 0.86 -9.54
CA GLU A 89 -14.80 0.91 -10.63
C GLU A 89 -14.17 1.27 -11.99
N ALA A 90 -12.97 1.86 -12.02
CA ALA A 90 -12.27 2.23 -13.24
C ALA A 90 -11.48 1.06 -13.86
N VAL A 91 -11.06 0.10 -13.03
CA VAL A 91 -10.14 -0.97 -13.45
C VAL A 91 -10.87 -2.28 -13.71
N ASN A 92 -10.79 -2.81 -14.94
CA ASN A 92 -11.37 -4.11 -15.33
C ASN A 92 -10.28 -5.17 -15.44
N GLU A 93 -10.60 -6.46 -15.25
CA GLU A 93 -9.62 -7.58 -15.25
C GLU A 93 -8.62 -7.55 -16.42
N ASP A 94 -9.05 -7.09 -17.59
CA ASP A 94 -8.22 -6.97 -18.78
C ASP A 94 -7.19 -5.83 -18.71
N ASP A 95 -7.40 -4.81 -17.88
CA ASP A 95 -6.56 -3.60 -17.82
C ASP A 95 -5.30 -3.75 -16.97
N ILE A 96 -5.34 -4.58 -15.91
CA ILE A 96 -4.22 -4.78 -14.97
C ILE A 96 -4.47 -5.98 -14.05
N LYS A 97 -3.47 -6.82 -13.75
CA LYS A 97 -3.70 -7.96 -12.82
C LYS A 97 -3.65 -7.55 -11.36
N THR A 98 -2.82 -6.59 -10.97
CA THR A 98 -2.58 -6.25 -9.55
C THR A 98 -2.33 -4.76 -9.37
N ILE A 99 -2.97 -4.17 -8.35
CA ILE A 99 -2.63 -2.85 -7.82
C ILE A 99 -1.95 -3.05 -6.47
N TYR A 100 -0.70 -2.63 -6.36
CA TYR A 100 0.07 -2.75 -5.12
C TYR A 100 -0.35 -1.65 -4.14
N TYR A 101 -0.98 -2.04 -3.04
CA TYR A 101 -1.41 -1.13 -2.00
C TYR A 101 -0.38 -1.02 -0.88
N TYR A 102 0.13 0.19 -0.67
CA TYR A 102 1.05 0.52 0.40
C TYR A 102 0.36 1.36 1.47
N ASP A 103 0.08 0.73 2.62
CA ASP A 103 -0.31 1.45 3.82
C ASP A 103 0.91 2.11 4.45
N LEU A 104 1.02 3.42 4.24
CA LEU A 104 2.19 4.20 4.62
C LEU A 104 2.10 4.80 6.02
N LEU A 105 0.99 4.62 6.76
CA LEU A 105 0.71 5.40 7.97
C LEU A 105 1.77 5.20 9.06
N GLU A 106 2.14 3.95 9.33
CA GLU A 106 3.15 3.60 10.33
C GLU A 106 4.55 4.05 9.90
N ASP A 107 4.92 3.77 8.64
CA ASP A 107 6.23 4.11 8.09
C ASP A 107 6.44 5.63 8.02
N ARG A 108 5.41 6.40 7.65
CA ARG A 108 5.38 7.86 7.69
C ARG A 108 5.57 8.37 9.11
N THR A 109 4.78 7.85 10.06
CA THR A 109 4.82 8.27 11.46
C THR A 109 6.21 8.07 12.06
N ARG A 110 6.87 6.96 11.71
CA ARG A 110 8.21 6.62 12.19
C ARG A 110 9.35 7.19 11.35
N LYS A 111 9.04 7.84 10.21
CA LYS A 111 10.03 8.26 9.20
C LYS A 111 11.00 7.11 8.85
N ASN A 112 10.43 5.95 8.52
CA ASN A 112 11.20 4.79 8.10
C ASN A 112 12.12 5.17 6.91
N LYS A 113 13.36 4.65 6.90
CA LYS A 113 14.33 4.90 5.82
C LYS A 113 13.76 4.64 4.42
N ASN A 114 12.97 3.57 4.26
CA ASN A 114 12.37 3.26 2.96
C ASN A 114 11.33 4.30 2.56
N PHE A 115 10.52 4.78 3.51
CA PHE A 115 9.52 5.82 3.26
C PHE A 115 10.18 7.14 2.85
N VAL A 116 11.23 7.56 3.57
CA VAL A 116 11.99 8.77 3.20
C VAL A 116 12.58 8.62 1.78
N LYS A 117 13.15 7.45 1.45
CA LYS A 117 13.66 7.19 0.11
C LYS A 117 12.56 7.24 -0.97
N ILE A 118 11.36 6.73 -0.66
CA ILE A 118 10.20 6.84 -1.56
C ILE A 118 9.86 8.32 -1.81
N GLU A 119 9.79 9.15 -0.75
CA GLU A 119 9.56 10.60 -0.91
C GLU A 119 10.66 11.27 -1.74
N ASP A 120 11.93 10.91 -1.53
CA ASP A 120 13.06 11.47 -2.28
C ASP A 120 12.97 11.13 -3.78
N ILE A 121 12.70 9.86 -4.13
CA ILE A 121 12.53 9.41 -5.52
C ILE A 121 11.35 10.12 -6.18
N MET A 122 10.26 10.29 -5.44
CA MET A 122 9.04 10.91 -5.95
C MET A 122 9.06 12.44 -5.93
N SER A 123 10.08 13.07 -5.35
CA SER A 123 10.12 14.51 -5.04
C SER A 123 9.63 15.42 -6.17
N SER A 124 10.02 15.17 -7.42
CA SER A 124 9.58 15.97 -8.58
C SER A 124 8.09 15.89 -8.91
N TYR A 125 7.38 14.89 -8.39
CA TYR A 125 5.94 14.67 -8.57
C TYR A 125 5.14 15.21 -7.38
N LEU A 126 5.78 15.41 -6.22
CA LEU A 126 5.09 15.76 -4.98
C LEU A 126 4.76 17.25 -4.91
N LYS A 127 3.65 17.56 -4.25
CA LYS A 127 3.29 18.94 -3.91
C LYS A 127 4.13 19.41 -2.72
N GLN A 128 4.38 20.72 -2.67
CA GLN A 128 5.06 21.34 -1.54
C GLN A 128 4.07 21.74 -0.45
N THR A 129 4.50 21.61 0.81
CA THR A 129 3.86 22.19 1.98
C THR A 129 4.13 23.70 2.06
N ASP A 130 3.44 24.38 2.98
CA ASP A 130 3.62 25.82 3.21
C ASP A 130 5.07 26.22 3.60
N ASP A 131 5.85 25.29 4.16
CA ASP A 131 7.28 25.47 4.47
C ASP A 131 8.21 25.08 3.32
N GLY A 132 7.67 24.83 2.12
CA GLY A 132 8.41 24.57 0.89
C GLY A 132 9.01 23.16 0.79
N LYS A 133 8.55 22.21 1.60
CA LYS A 133 9.01 20.82 1.54
C LYS A 133 8.10 19.97 0.67
N GLU A 134 8.67 19.17 -0.20
CA GLU A 134 7.95 18.12 -0.93
C GLU A 134 7.33 17.15 0.08
N TYR A 135 6.05 16.83 -0.13
CA TYR A 135 5.31 15.96 0.79
C TYR A 135 4.41 15.01 0.03
N LEU A 136 4.46 13.73 0.38
CA LEU A 136 3.60 12.71 -0.21
C LEU A 136 2.18 12.83 0.37
N PHE A 137 1.34 13.68 -0.23
CA PHE A 137 -0.08 13.71 0.08
C PHE A 137 -0.78 12.43 -0.40
N THR A 138 -1.86 12.05 0.27
CA THR A 138 -2.63 10.83 -0.03
C THR A 138 -4.08 11.19 -0.27
N PRO A 139 -4.78 10.61 -1.26
CA PRO A 139 -4.37 9.47 -2.10
C PRO A 139 -3.21 9.76 -3.04
N ALA A 140 -2.42 8.73 -3.36
CA ALA A 140 -1.35 8.80 -4.35
C ALA A 140 -1.30 7.49 -5.15
N LEU A 141 -1.46 7.59 -6.47
CA LEU A 141 -1.42 6.47 -7.40
C LEU A 141 -0.26 6.67 -8.36
N VAL A 142 0.67 5.72 -8.36
CA VAL A 142 1.93 5.79 -9.09
C VAL A 142 1.97 4.69 -10.11
N PHE A 143 2.24 5.04 -11.36
CA PHE A 143 2.38 4.11 -12.46
C PHE A 143 3.86 4.02 -12.81
N VAL A 144 4.43 2.84 -12.63
CA VAL A 144 5.84 2.57 -12.87
C VAL A 144 5.99 1.62 -14.05
N LYS A 145 6.91 1.92 -14.95
CA LYS A 145 7.30 1.07 -16.07
C LYS A 145 8.81 0.92 -16.10
N ASN A 146 9.31 -0.31 -15.99
CA ASN A 146 10.76 -0.61 -16.03
C ASN A 146 11.60 0.28 -15.09
N GLY A 147 11.14 0.52 -13.86
CA GLY A 147 11.81 1.37 -12.88
C GLY A 147 11.69 2.88 -13.13
N GLN A 148 10.73 3.31 -13.96
CA GLN A 148 10.48 4.72 -14.24
C GLN A 148 9.02 5.08 -13.93
N ILE A 149 8.80 6.17 -13.21
CA ILE A 149 7.45 6.71 -12.97
C ILE A 149 6.97 7.41 -14.24
N ILE A 150 5.97 6.84 -14.89
CA ILE A 150 5.43 7.34 -16.17
C ILE A 150 4.15 8.16 -15.98
N ASN A 151 3.35 7.82 -14.97
CA ASN A 151 2.15 8.58 -14.62
C ASN A 151 2.03 8.67 -13.08
N TYR A 152 1.43 9.76 -12.61
CA TYR A 152 1.17 10.03 -11.20
C TYR A 152 -0.18 10.70 -11.07
N ASP A 153 -1.01 10.20 -10.15
CA ASP A 153 -2.29 10.81 -9.82
C ASP A 153 -2.42 10.98 -8.31
N ASP A 154 -2.74 12.19 -7.90
CA ASP A 154 -2.98 12.54 -6.50
C ASP A 154 -4.29 13.32 -6.34
N GLU A 155 -5.28 12.99 -7.19
CA GLU A 155 -6.58 13.63 -7.13
C GLU A 155 -7.18 13.45 -5.74
N THR A 156 -7.69 14.55 -5.18
CA THR A 156 -8.19 14.65 -3.80
C THR A 156 -7.17 14.49 -2.68
N SER A 157 -5.86 14.45 -2.98
CA SER A 157 -4.80 14.46 -1.95
C SER A 157 -4.73 15.76 -1.15
N LEU A 158 -5.12 16.87 -1.81
CA LEU A 158 -5.24 18.21 -1.25
C LEU A 158 -6.50 18.87 -1.79
N VAL A 159 -7.45 19.11 -0.88
CA VAL A 159 -8.76 19.70 -1.16
C VAL A 159 -9.06 20.81 -0.17
N SER A 160 -9.97 21.71 -0.54
CA SER A 160 -10.42 22.76 0.38
C SER A 160 -11.12 22.14 1.60
N TYR A 161 -10.85 22.68 2.79
CA TYR A 161 -11.53 22.27 4.03
C TYR A 161 -13.07 22.47 3.99
N LYS A 162 -13.58 23.28 3.05
CA LYS A 162 -15.02 23.50 2.84
C LYS A 162 -15.67 22.43 1.97
N THR A 163 -14.88 21.59 1.32
CA THR A 163 -15.34 20.56 0.40
C THR A 163 -15.42 19.23 1.12
N THR A 164 -16.50 18.48 0.89
CA THR A 164 -16.62 17.09 1.32
C THR A 164 -16.38 16.15 0.14
N PRO A 165 -15.96 14.89 0.38
CA PRO A 165 -15.81 13.92 -0.70
C PRO A 165 -17.08 13.76 -1.54
N GLU A 166 -18.25 13.69 -0.90
CA GLU A 166 -19.55 13.58 -1.57
C GLU A 166 -19.82 14.77 -2.50
N SER A 167 -19.48 15.99 -2.08
CA SER A 167 -19.67 17.19 -2.91
C SER A 167 -18.67 17.30 -4.06
N TYR A 168 -17.47 16.75 -3.91
CA TYR A 168 -16.42 16.78 -4.94
C TYR A 168 -16.69 15.73 -6.03
N TRP A 169 -16.99 14.50 -5.63
CA TRP A 169 -17.15 13.35 -6.52
C TRP A 169 -18.52 13.32 -7.21
N THR A 170 -18.77 14.35 -8.02
CA THR A 170 -19.94 14.40 -8.91
C THR A 170 -19.81 13.38 -10.04
N LEU A 171 -20.90 13.11 -10.75
CA LEU A 171 -20.89 12.19 -11.89
C LEU A 171 -19.82 12.55 -12.93
N ASP A 172 -19.67 13.84 -13.23
CA ASP A 172 -18.68 14.33 -14.19
C ASP A 172 -17.26 14.09 -13.68
N GLN A 173 -16.98 14.36 -12.40
CA GLN A 173 -15.65 14.13 -11.83
C GLN A 173 -15.29 12.66 -11.77
N VAL A 174 -16.25 11.80 -11.40
CA VAL A 174 -16.06 10.34 -11.44
C VAL A 174 -15.79 9.87 -12.87
N THR A 175 -16.51 10.39 -13.86
CA THR A 175 -16.30 10.05 -15.27
C THR A 175 -14.93 10.49 -15.76
N ASN A 176 -14.53 11.71 -15.45
CA ASN A 176 -13.21 12.25 -15.82
C ASN A 176 -12.08 11.44 -15.18
N PHE A 177 -12.21 11.11 -13.90
CA PHE A 177 -11.26 10.28 -13.18
C PHE A 177 -11.13 8.90 -13.84
N LYS A 178 -12.25 8.20 -14.09
CA LYS A 178 -12.23 6.88 -14.74
C LYS A 178 -11.57 6.92 -16.12
N ASN A 179 -11.88 7.94 -16.94
CA ASN A 179 -11.27 8.11 -18.25
C ASN A 179 -9.75 8.34 -18.14
N LYS A 180 -9.32 9.18 -17.20
CA LYS A 180 -7.90 9.43 -16.93
C LYS A 180 -7.17 8.15 -16.52
N ILE A 181 -7.73 7.36 -15.60
CA ILE A 181 -7.14 6.08 -15.18
C ILE A 181 -7.09 5.09 -16.35
N SER A 182 -8.12 5.02 -17.18
CA SER A 182 -8.14 4.15 -18.36
C SER A 182 -7.06 4.54 -19.37
N ILE A 183 -6.79 5.83 -19.57
CA ILE A 183 -5.68 6.30 -20.42
C ILE A 183 -4.35 5.83 -19.84
N TYR A 184 -4.08 6.06 -18.56
CA TYR A 184 -2.82 5.64 -17.93
C TYR A 184 -2.60 4.12 -18.01
N LEU A 185 -3.67 3.32 -17.89
CA LEU A 185 -3.59 1.86 -18.01
C LEU A 185 -3.46 1.38 -19.45
N GLY A 186 -4.07 2.08 -20.41
CA GLY A 186 -4.02 1.71 -21.83
C GLY A 186 -2.70 2.05 -22.53
N GLU A 187 -1.86 2.89 -21.92
CA GLU A 187 -0.56 3.29 -22.48
C GLU A 187 0.48 2.16 -22.40
N GLU A 188 0.43 1.28 -21.38
CA GLU A 188 1.52 0.36 -21.06
C GLU A 188 1.06 -0.95 -20.39
N ASP A 189 1.88 -2.01 -20.50
CA ASP A 189 1.70 -3.25 -19.73
C ASP A 189 2.44 -3.18 -18.38
N TYR A 190 1.69 -3.19 -17.28
CA TYR A 190 2.23 -3.02 -15.92
C TYR A 190 2.50 -4.34 -15.17
N ASP A 191 2.26 -5.51 -15.79
CA ASP A 191 2.34 -6.81 -15.10
C ASP A 191 3.72 -7.51 -15.20
N ASN A 192 4.77 -6.80 -15.66
CA ASN A 192 6.13 -7.34 -15.88
C ASN A 192 7.20 -6.77 -14.94
#